data_AF-A0AAI9K801-F1
#
_entry.id   AF-A0AAI9K801-F1
#
_cell.length_a   1.000
_cell.length_b   1.000
_cell.length_c   1.000
_cell.angle_alpha   90.00
_cell.angle_beta   90.00
_cell.angle_gamma   90.00
#
_symmetry.space_group_name_H-M   'P 1'
#
loop_
_entity.id
_entity.type
_entity.pdbx_description
1 polymer ?
#
loop_
_entity_poly.entity_id
_entity_poly.type
_entity_poly.pdbx_seq_one_letter_code
_entity_poly.pdbx_strand_id
1 'polypeptide(L)'
;MNELLGDKSKYQKRLQQNIASVIRASAAITTNGIDEKLMELQQELVKKANNKEAYDEIADQIFALREKRQQASMDTVQRDEQLQRITELQDFIKDQSSDLTMFDEALVKRWLKQIIIWPAHCTVELKSGLKVDVER
;
A
#
# COMPACT_ATOMS: atom_id res chain seq x y z
N MET A 1 -17.96 -24.23 5.24
CA MET A 1 -17.02 -23.81 4.18
C MET A 1 -16.66 -22.36 4.47
N ASN A 2 -15.38 -22.00 4.62
CA ASN A 2 -14.97 -20.66 5.05
C ASN A 2 -15.36 -19.62 3.98
N GLU A 3 -16.42 -18.84 4.21
CA GLU A 3 -16.76 -17.63 3.44
C GLU A 3 -15.56 -16.66 3.34
N LEU A 4 -14.58 -16.79 4.25
CA LEU A 4 -13.30 -16.09 4.26
C LEU A 4 -12.47 -16.26 2.97
N LEU A 5 -12.56 -17.39 2.27
CA LEU A 5 -11.79 -17.63 1.03
C LEU A 5 -12.45 -16.98 -0.19
N GLY A 6 -13.79 -16.96 -0.25
CA GLY A 6 -14.55 -16.29 -1.32
C GLY A 6 -14.44 -14.77 -1.26
N ASP A 7 -14.27 -14.20 -0.07
CA ASP A 7 -14.13 -12.75 0.14
C ASP A 7 -12.68 -12.23 0.08
N LYS A 8 -11.67 -13.11 -0.01
CA LYS A 8 -10.25 -12.71 -0.11
C LYS A 8 -10.00 -11.78 -1.30
N SER A 9 -10.58 -12.08 -2.46
CA SER A 9 -10.41 -11.28 -3.68
C SER A 9 -11.08 -9.91 -3.58
N LYS A 10 -12.29 -9.84 -3.00
CA LYS A 10 -13.01 -8.58 -2.77
C LYS A 10 -12.31 -7.72 -1.73
N TYR A 11 -11.85 -8.32 -0.64
CA TYR A 11 -11.11 -7.66 0.42
C TYR A 11 -9.78 -7.09 -0.10
N GLN A 12 -9.00 -7.88 -0.85
CA GLN A 12 -7.75 -7.41 -1.46
C GLN A 12 -7.98 -6.22 -2.40
N LYS A 13 -9.00 -6.29 -3.26
CA LYS A 13 -9.31 -5.21 -4.20
C LYS A 13 -9.72 -3.92 -3.48
N ARG A 14 -10.45 -4.03 -2.37
CA ARG A 14 -10.88 -2.89 -1.55
C ARG A 14 -9.73 -2.28 -0.75
N LEU A 15 -8.83 -3.12 -0.22
CA LEU A 15 -7.59 -2.68 0.42
C LEU A 15 -6.69 -1.92 -0.56
N GLN A 16 -6.53 -2.43 -1.80
CA GLN A 16 -5.82 -1.75 -2.88
C GLN A 16 -6.38 -0.36 -3.19
N GLN A 17 -7.71 -0.26 -3.34
CA GLN A 17 -8.38 1.00 -3.62
C GLN A 17 -8.22 2.02 -2.48
N ASN A 18 -8.30 1.56 -1.23
CA ASN A 18 -8.11 2.42 -0.07
C ASN A 18 -6.68 2.95 0.03
N ILE A 19 -5.68 2.08 -0.18
CA ILE A 19 -4.27 2.46 -0.18
C ILE A 19 -4.00 3.46 -1.31
N ALA A 20 -4.43 3.18 -2.53
CA ALA A 20 -4.25 4.08 -3.67
C ALA A 20 -4.95 5.44 -3.47
N SER A 21 -6.13 5.45 -2.85
CA SER A 21 -6.91 6.66 -2.59
C SER A 21 -6.27 7.55 -1.54
N VAL A 22 -5.83 7.00 -0.42
CA VAL A 22 -5.14 7.76 0.64
C VAL A 22 -3.84 8.36 0.14
N ILE A 23 -3.09 7.60 -0.67
CA ILE A 23 -1.83 8.06 -1.26
C ILE A 23 -2.09 9.17 -2.31
N ARG A 24 -3.06 9.02 -3.22
CA ARG A 24 -3.40 10.07 -4.21
C ARG A 24 -3.92 11.35 -3.56
N ALA A 25 -4.73 11.24 -2.51
CA ALA A 25 -5.21 12.40 -1.76
C ALA A 25 -4.04 13.18 -1.13
N SER A 26 -2.96 12.50 -0.71
CA SER A 26 -1.74 13.13 -0.21
C SER A 26 -0.82 13.70 -1.30
N ALA A 27 -0.90 13.19 -2.53
CA ALA A 27 -0.10 13.63 -3.69
C ALA A 27 -0.63 14.92 -4.36
N ALA A 28 -1.81 15.41 -4.00
CA ALA A 28 -2.42 16.60 -4.58
C ALA A 28 -1.75 17.94 -4.18
N ILE A 29 -0.65 17.90 -3.42
CA ILE A 29 0.22 19.07 -3.21
C ILE A 29 1.12 19.18 -4.45
N THR A 30 0.56 19.75 -5.51
CA THR A 30 1.18 19.82 -6.84
C THR A 30 2.43 20.70 -6.84
N THR A 31 3.58 20.09 -7.10
CA THR A 31 4.87 20.74 -7.36
C THR A 31 4.79 21.77 -8.50
N ASN A 32 3.87 21.59 -9.45
CA ASN A 32 3.67 22.50 -10.58
C ASN A 32 3.40 23.95 -10.16
N GLY A 33 2.61 24.17 -9.11
CA GLY A 33 2.36 25.53 -8.62
C GLY A 33 3.57 26.14 -7.88
N ILE A 34 4.51 25.33 -7.41
CA ILE A 34 5.74 25.78 -6.76
C ILE A 34 6.75 26.24 -7.83
N ASP A 35 6.87 25.51 -8.94
CA ASP A 35 7.79 25.86 -10.01
C ASP A 35 7.36 27.13 -10.77
N GLU A 36 6.07 27.31 -11.06
CA GLU A 36 5.55 28.57 -11.65
C GLU A 36 5.86 29.77 -10.75
N LYS A 37 5.59 29.64 -9.46
CA LYS A 37 5.82 30.72 -8.49
C LYS A 37 7.30 31.02 -8.26
N LEU A 38 8.16 30.00 -8.32
CA LEU A 38 9.61 30.18 -8.31
C LEU A 38 10.08 30.97 -9.53
N MET A 39 9.53 30.69 -10.71
CA MET A 39 9.90 31.40 -11.95
C MET A 39 9.52 32.88 -11.89
N GLU A 40 8.32 33.20 -11.39
CA GLU A 40 7.85 34.58 -11.21
C GLU A 40 8.75 35.36 -10.24
N LEU A 41 8.99 34.81 -9.04
CA LEU A 41 9.81 35.47 -8.02
C LEU A 41 11.27 35.64 -8.46
N GLN A 42 11.81 34.70 -9.23
CA GLN A 42 13.15 34.85 -9.80
C GLN A 42 13.22 35.99 -10.83
N GLN A 43 12.20 36.16 -11.68
CA GLN A 43 12.14 37.30 -12.61
C GLN A 43 12.01 38.62 -11.86
N GLU A 44 11.19 38.66 -10.80
CA GLU A 44 11.01 39.86 -9.98
C GLU A 44 12.30 40.24 -9.23
N LEU A 45 13.04 39.25 -8.72
CA LEU A 45 14.35 39.44 -8.09
C LEU A 45 15.34 40.14 -9.04
N VAL A 46 15.43 39.67 -10.29
CA VAL A 46 16.33 40.29 -11.30
C VAL A 46 15.93 41.74 -11.58
N LYS A 47 14.62 42.03 -11.68
CA LYS A 47 14.13 43.40 -11.88
C LYS A 47 14.49 44.31 -10.70
N LYS A 48 14.24 43.89 -9.46
CA LYS A 48 14.58 44.68 -8.27
C LYS A 48 16.09 44.90 -8.12
N ALA A 49 16.90 43.88 -8.39
CA ALA A 49 18.35 43.99 -8.38
C ALA A 49 18.87 45.01 -9.42
N ASN A 50 18.32 44.98 -10.64
CA ASN A 50 18.65 45.95 -11.68
C ASN A 50 18.23 47.38 -11.31
N ASN A 51 17.11 47.53 -10.60
CA ASN A 51 16.61 48.82 -10.13
C ASN A 51 17.28 49.32 -8.84
N LYS A 52 18.20 48.55 -8.24
CA LYS A 52 18.81 48.79 -6.91
C LYS A 52 17.77 48.92 -5.78
N GLU A 53 16.64 48.24 -5.92
CA GLU A 53 15.60 48.14 -4.90
C GLU A 53 15.94 47.03 -3.90
N ALA A 54 15.40 47.13 -2.68
CA ALA A 54 15.54 46.08 -1.68
C ALA A 54 14.81 44.81 -2.14
N TYR A 55 15.49 43.66 -2.05
CA TYR A 55 15.01 42.37 -2.57
C TYR A 55 15.07 41.23 -1.54
N ASP A 56 15.43 41.52 -0.29
CA ASP A 56 15.63 40.51 0.77
C ASP A 56 14.38 39.64 0.98
N GLU A 57 13.19 40.24 0.97
CA GLU A 57 11.91 39.51 1.10
C GLU A 57 11.66 38.52 -0.06
N ILE A 58 12.09 38.86 -1.28
CA ILE A 58 11.94 37.98 -2.45
C ILE A 58 12.95 36.82 -2.35
N ALA A 59 14.17 37.11 -1.88
CA ALA A 59 15.18 36.10 -1.65
C ALA A 59 14.71 35.07 -0.62
N ASP A 60 14.15 35.51 0.51
CA ASP A 60 13.61 34.64 1.56
C ASP A 60 12.45 33.76 1.04
N GLN A 61 11.54 34.32 0.24
CA GLN A 61 10.46 33.56 -0.38
C GLN A 61 10.97 32.50 -1.36
N ILE A 62 12.00 32.81 -2.16
CA ILE A 62 12.64 31.84 -3.06
C ILE A 62 13.29 30.72 -2.25
N PHE A 63 13.98 31.03 -1.14
CA PHE A 63 14.56 30.01 -0.27
C PHE A 63 13.48 29.08 0.30
N ALA A 64 12.41 29.64 0.87
CA ALA A 64 11.31 28.86 1.43
C ALA A 64 10.61 27.98 0.38
N LEU A 65 10.40 28.48 -0.83
CA LEU A 65 9.79 27.70 -1.91
C LEU A 65 10.70 26.57 -2.42
N ARG A 66 12.02 26.80 -2.46
CA ARG A 66 13.00 25.75 -2.82
C ARG A 66 13.03 24.63 -1.79
N GLU A 67 13.03 24.98 -0.51
CA GLU A 67 12.96 24.02 0.58
C GLU A 67 11.66 23.20 0.51
N LYS A 68 10.53 23.88 0.33
CA LYS A 68 9.22 23.23 0.16
C LYS A 68 9.18 22.29 -1.06
N ARG A 69 9.80 22.68 -2.18
CA ARG A 69 9.93 21.82 -3.37
C ARG A 69 10.78 20.59 -3.10
N GLN A 70 11.91 20.78 -2.42
CA GLN A 70 12.81 19.68 -2.08
C GLN A 70 12.14 18.68 -1.14
N GLN A 71 11.43 19.16 -0.12
CA GLN A 71 10.63 18.32 0.76
C GLN A 71 9.56 17.55 -0.02
N ALA A 72 8.80 18.24 -0.89
CA ALA A 72 7.79 17.60 -1.72
C ALA A 72 8.38 16.47 -2.59
N SER A 73 9.55 16.70 -3.20
CA SER A 73 10.26 15.72 -4.03
C SER A 73 10.78 14.52 -3.24
N MET A 74 11.38 14.75 -2.06
CA MET A 74 11.87 13.66 -1.21
C MET A 74 10.72 12.77 -0.76
N ASP A 75 9.60 13.39 -0.39
CA ASP A 75 8.42 12.64 -0.02
C ASP A 75 7.85 11.85 -1.21
N THR A 76 7.96 12.33 -2.47
CA THR A 76 7.52 11.53 -3.64
C THR A 76 8.37 10.29 -3.84
N VAL A 77 9.70 10.41 -3.75
CA VAL A 77 10.63 9.28 -3.95
C VAL A 77 10.41 8.20 -2.89
N GLN A 78 10.31 8.58 -1.61
CA GLN A 78 10.02 7.62 -0.53
C GLN A 78 8.65 6.96 -0.72
N ARG A 79 7.65 7.69 -1.23
CA ARG A 79 6.32 7.14 -1.53
C ARG A 79 6.35 6.16 -2.70
N ASP A 80 7.11 6.43 -3.76
CA ASP A 80 7.23 5.53 -4.92
C ASP A 80 7.88 4.20 -4.52
N GLU A 81 8.92 4.24 -3.68
CA GLU A 81 9.54 3.03 -3.12
C GLU A 81 8.57 2.22 -2.26
N GLN A 82 7.78 2.88 -1.42
CA GLN A 82 6.74 2.21 -0.62
C GLN A 82 5.66 1.59 -1.50
N LEU A 83 5.27 2.25 -2.58
CA LEU A 83 4.26 1.78 -3.52
C LEU A 83 4.76 0.55 -4.30
N GLN A 84 6.03 0.57 -4.71
CA GLN A 84 6.68 -0.59 -5.30
C GLN A 84 6.66 -1.77 -4.33
N ARG A 85 7.05 -1.57 -3.07
CA ARG A 85 7.05 -2.65 -2.07
C ARG A 85 5.66 -3.20 -1.76
N ILE A 86 4.63 -2.35 -1.72
CA ILE A 86 3.24 -2.80 -1.56
C ILE A 86 2.80 -3.65 -2.76
N THR A 87 3.20 -3.26 -3.97
CA THR A 87 2.88 -4.00 -5.20
C THR A 87 3.56 -5.37 -5.19
N GLU A 88 4.84 -5.42 -4.85
CA GLU A 88 5.60 -6.66 -4.70
C GLU A 88 4.98 -7.62 -3.66
N LEU A 89 4.57 -7.11 -2.49
CA LEU A 89 3.90 -7.91 -1.47
C LEU A 89 2.53 -8.43 -1.93
N GLN A 90 1.81 -7.65 -2.75
CA GLN A 90 0.54 -8.10 -3.31
C GLN A 90 0.74 -9.24 -4.31
N ASP A 91 1.73 -9.14 -5.19
CA ASP A 91 2.02 -10.17 -6.16
C ASP A 91 2.52 -11.44 -5.47
N PHE A 92 3.34 -11.31 -4.42
CA PHE A 92 3.72 -12.43 -3.57
C PHE A 92 2.50 -13.15 -2.94
N ILE A 93 1.52 -12.40 -2.42
CA ILE A 93 0.30 -13.00 -1.81
C ILE A 93 -0.62 -13.64 -2.87
N LYS A 94 -0.63 -13.13 -4.10
CA LYS A 94 -1.40 -13.73 -5.22
C LYS A 94 -0.74 -15.02 -5.71
N ASP A 95 0.59 -15.03 -5.81
CA ASP A 95 1.37 -16.18 -6.25
C ASP A 95 1.34 -17.34 -5.24
N GLN A 96 1.00 -17.05 -3.97
CA GLN A 96 0.71 -18.06 -2.97
C GLN A 96 -0.59 -18.79 -3.33
N SER A 97 -0.44 -19.98 -3.95
CA SER A 97 -1.57 -20.87 -4.24
C SER A 97 -2.31 -21.24 -2.95
N SER A 98 -3.58 -20.85 -2.87
CA SER A 98 -4.49 -21.30 -1.79
C SER A 98 -4.87 -22.78 -1.96
N ASP A 99 -4.56 -23.35 -3.12
CA ASP A 99 -4.88 -24.73 -3.45
C ASP A 99 -3.82 -25.65 -2.85
N LEU A 100 -4.24 -26.44 -1.86
CA LEU A 100 -3.56 -27.67 -1.48
C LEU A 100 -3.69 -28.66 -2.65
N THR A 101 -2.95 -28.44 -3.72
CA THR A 101 -2.91 -29.34 -4.89
C THR A 101 -2.20 -30.65 -4.58
N MET A 102 -1.38 -30.68 -3.51
CA MET A 102 -0.76 -31.89 -2.98
C MET A 102 -1.13 -32.12 -1.52
N PHE A 103 -1.41 -33.38 -1.19
CA PHE A 103 -1.56 -33.84 0.18
C PHE A 103 -0.22 -33.71 0.91
N ASP A 104 -0.17 -32.83 1.91
CA ASP A 104 0.99 -32.68 2.80
C ASP A 104 0.65 -33.26 4.18
N GLU A 105 1.25 -34.41 4.50
CA GLU A 105 1.03 -35.13 5.75
C GLU A 105 1.46 -34.30 6.98
N ALA A 106 2.54 -33.52 6.87
CA ALA A 106 3.03 -32.69 7.97
C ALA A 106 2.05 -31.54 8.24
N LEU A 107 1.48 -30.96 7.19
CA LEU A 107 0.47 -29.92 7.28
C LEU A 107 -0.83 -30.49 7.90
N VAL A 108 -1.29 -31.65 7.45
CA VAL A 108 -2.46 -32.32 8.04
C VAL A 108 -2.24 -32.60 9.55
N LYS A 109 -1.10 -33.16 9.94
CA LYS A 109 -0.75 -33.37 11.37
C LYS A 109 -0.69 -32.08 12.18
N ARG A 110 -0.30 -30.98 11.55
CA ARG A 110 -0.25 -29.66 12.20
C ARG A 110 -1.64 -29.14 12.55
N TRP A 111 -2.63 -29.33 11.67
CA TRP A 111 -3.98 -28.78 11.84
C TRP A 111 -5.00 -29.74 12.45
N LEU A 112 -4.82 -31.05 12.27
CA LEU A 112 -5.75 -32.08 12.75
C LEU A 112 -5.63 -32.28 14.27
N LYS A 113 -6.77 -32.31 14.96
CA LYS A 113 -6.84 -32.66 16.38
C LYS A 113 -7.18 -34.15 16.56
N GLN A 114 -8.29 -34.60 15.98
CA GLN A 114 -8.73 -35.99 16.05
C GLN A 114 -9.72 -36.33 14.93
N ILE A 115 -9.87 -37.62 14.62
CA ILE A 115 -10.90 -38.15 13.72
C ILE A 115 -11.73 -39.17 14.50
N ILE A 116 -13.06 -39.01 14.48
CA ILE A 116 -14.01 -39.91 15.11
C ILE A 116 -14.73 -40.68 14.00
N ILE A 117 -14.72 -42.01 14.09
CA ILE A 117 -15.32 -42.89 13.08
C ILE A 117 -16.70 -43.34 13.55
N TRP A 118 -17.71 -43.12 12.71
CA TRP A 118 -19.08 -43.58 12.92
C TRP A 118 -19.45 -44.65 11.88
N PRO A 119 -20.59 -45.36 12.04
CA PRO A 119 -21.01 -46.38 11.08
C PRO A 119 -21.25 -45.86 9.66
N ALA A 120 -21.74 -44.62 9.50
CA ALA A 120 -22.14 -44.05 8.21
C ALA A 120 -21.24 -42.89 7.71
N HIS A 121 -20.43 -42.29 8.59
CA HIS A 121 -19.61 -41.12 8.29
C HIS A 121 -18.40 -41.05 9.22
N CYS A 122 -17.51 -40.09 9.01
CA CYS A 122 -16.49 -39.72 9.99
C CYS A 122 -16.55 -38.22 10.31
N THR A 123 -16.23 -37.87 11.55
CA THR A 123 -16.11 -36.48 12.00
C THR A 123 -14.64 -36.13 12.13
N VAL A 124 -14.19 -35.12 11.40
CA VAL A 124 -12.83 -34.57 11.47
C VAL A 124 -12.86 -33.31 12.32
N GLU A 125 -12.09 -33.30 13.42
CA GLU A 125 -11.93 -32.12 14.28
C GLU A 125 -10.56 -31.48 14.07
N LEU A 126 -10.55 -30.19 13.74
CA LEU A 126 -9.35 -29.38 13.62
C LEU A 126 -8.96 -28.79 14.98
N LYS A 127 -7.68 -28.46 15.16
CA LYS A 127 -7.19 -27.78 16.39
C LYS A 127 -7.80 -26.41 16.61
N SER A 128 -8.36 -25.78 15.57
CA SER A 128 -9.16 -24.56 15.68
C SER A 128 -10.53 -24.77 16.33
N GLY A 129 -10.94 -26.02 16.57
CA GLY A 129 -12.26 -26.40 17.09
C GLY A 129 -13.33 -26.61 16.01
N LEU A 130 -13.00 -26.38 14.74
CA LEU A 130 -13.90 -26.63 13.61
C LEU A 130 -14.07 -28.14 13.40
N LYS A 131 -15.33 -28.56 13.25
CA LYS A 131 -15.71 -29.96 12.98
C LYS A 131 -16.34 -30.09 11.60
N VAL A 132 -15.94 -31.11 10.87
CA VAL A 132 -16.47 -31.42 9.54
C VAL A 132 -16.89 -32.88 9.52
N ASP A 133 -18.14 -33.15 9.18
CA ASP A 133 -18.60 -34.50 8.92
C ASP A 133 -18.39 -34.83 7.44
N VAL A 134 -17.75 -35.97 7.20
CA VAL A 134 -17.46 -36.51 5.87
C VAL A 134 -18.23 -37.81 5.75
N GLU A 135 -19.24 -37.80 4.88
CA GLU A 135 -19.98 -39.01 4.50
C GLU A 135 -19.03 -39.98 3.79
N ARG A 136 -19.30 -41.28 3.93
CA ARG A 136 -18.50 -42.33 3.29
C ARG A 136 -18.61 -42.31 1.77
#